data_AF-A0A0D2MHQ2-F1
#
_entry.id   AF-A0A0D2MHQ2-F1
#
_cell.length_a   1.000
_cell.length_b   1.000
_cell.length_c   1.000
_cell.angle_alpha   90.00
_cell.angle_beta   90.00
_cell.angle_gamma   90.00
#
_symmetry.space_group_name_H-M   'P 1'
#
loop_
_entity.id
_entity.type
_entity.pdbx_description
1 polymer ?
#
loop_
_entity_poly.entity_id
_entity_poly.type
_entity_poly.pdbx_seq_one_letter_code
_entity_poly.pdbx_strand_id
1 'polypeptide(L)'
;MAAALLNLQRIVRTFTPLSALARSYYVRPVVPSTLDPATHRIGFGPHSVPAPAIKQPADFLKRIGRGAETKLSAETWDALWRMDGNAMKKAGVGVRDRRYIQWCMEKFRLGFPIEEFAHEPSPKKTIRGWGPKVQNGKRIRSRRVRDKKKKAKMANASRPISLV
;
A
#
# COMPACT_ATOMS: atom_id res chain seq x y z
N MET A 1 -14.13 -48.29 79.35
CA MET A 1 -12.67 -48.29 79.29
C MET A 1 -12.27 -47.94 77.87
N ALA A 2 -12.02 -46.65 77.62
CA ALA A 2 -11.78 -46.08 76.30
C ALA A 2 -10.28 -45.90 76.06
N ALA A 3 -9.78 -46.33 74.90
CA ALA A 3 -8.50 -45.95 74.32
C ALA A 3 -8.77 -45.71 72.82
N ALA A 4 -8.67 -44.49 72.27
CA ALA A 4 -7.42 -43.77 71.98
C ALA A 4 -6.60 -44.63 70.98
N LEU A 5 -6.40 -44.30 69.69
CA LEU A 5 -5.80 -43.08 69.14
C LEU A 5 -5.55 -43.25 67.62
N LEU A 6 -5.52 -42.11 66.91
CA LEU A 6 -4.71 -41.78 65.71
C LEU A 6 -5.06 -42.42 64.34
N ASN A 7 -5.54 -41.59 63.42
CA ASN A 7 -4.79 -41.31 62.17
C ASN A 7 -5.43 -40.16 61.37
N LEU A 8 -5.01 -38.92 61.62
CA LEU A 8 -5.25 -37.82 60.68
C LEU A 8 -4.06 -37.77 59.72
N GLN A 9 -4.24 -38.37 58.55
CA GLN A 9 -3.28 -38.28 57.46
C GLN A 9 -3.25 -36.84 56.91
N ARG A 10 -2.03 -36.34 56.79
CA ARG A 10 -1.63 -35.03 56.27
C ARG A 10 -2.29 -34.73 54.92
N ILE A 11 -3.02 -33.62 54.86
CA ILE A 11 -3.43 -32.98 53.60
C ILE A 11 -2.18 -32.36 52.98
N VAL A 12 -1.53 -33.09 52.07
CA VAL A 12 -0.49 -32.54 51.20
C VAL A 12 -1.20 -31.70 50.14
N ARG A 13 -1.24 -30.38 50.35
CA ARG A 13 -1.63 -29.42 49.31
C ARG A 13 -0.56 -29.47 48.22
N THR A 14 -0.82 -30.22 47.15
CA THR A 14 -0.03 -30.15 45.92
C THR A 14 -0.29 -28.79 45.28
N PHE A 15 0.63 -27.86 45.48
CA PHE A 15 0.72 -26.62 44.73
C PHE A 15 1.14 -26.98 43.31
N THR A 16 0.18 -27.05 42.38
CA THR A 16 0.47 -27.23 40.96
C THR A 16 1.10 -25.94 40.43
N PRO A 17 2.31 -25.99 39.83
CA PRO A 17 2.90 -24.80 39.25
C PRO A 17 2.09 -24.38 38.02
N LEU A 18 1.53 -23.17 38.08
CA LEU A 18 0.88 -22.49 36.97
C LEU A 18 1.96 -21.97 36.00
N SER A 19 2.77 -22.88 35.44
CA SER A 19 3.81 -22.55 34.46
C SER A 19 3.78 -23.51 33.27
N ALA A 20 2.58 -23.91 32.85
CA ALA A 20 2.37 -24.25 31.45
C ALA A 20 2.34 -22.93 30.66
N LEU A 21 3.54 -22.42 30.34
CA LEU A 21 3.73 -21.44 29.29
C LEU A 21 3.11 -22.04 28.02
N ALA A 22 1.87 -21.63 27.75
CA ALA A 22 1.29 -21.73 26.44
C ALA A 22 2.26 -21.03 25.51
N ARG A 23 3.13 -21.81 24.84
CA ARG A 23 3.72 -21.39 23.58
C ARG A 23 2.52 -21.23 22.68
N SER A 24 1.94 -20.03 22.66
CA SER A 24 1.10 -19.63 21.56
C SER A 24 2.03 -19.73 20.36
N TYR A 25 1.92 -20.83 19.64
CA TYR A 25 2.40 -20.92 18.28
C TYR A 25 1.67 -19.78 17.60
N TYR A 26 2.35 -18.64 17.50
CA TYR A 26 2.10 -17.71 16.43
C TYR A 26 2.31 -18.56 15.18
N VAL A 27 1.21 -19.16 14.71
CA VAL A 27 1.12 -19.69 13.37
C VAL A 27 1.43 -18.47 12.52
N ARG A 28 2.69 -18.36 12.08
CA ARG A 28 3.05 -17.34 11.11
C ARG A 28 2.05 -17.54 9.98
N PRO A 29 1.34 -16.48 9.53
CA PRO A 29 0.49 -16.63 8.36
C PRO A 29 1.38 -17.23 7.28
N VAL A 30 0.98 -18.39 6.74
CA VAL A 30 1.65 -18.98 5.58
C VAL A 30 1.48 -17.93 4.49
N VAL A 31 2.55 -17.21 4.18
CA VAL A 31 2.57 -16.31 3.03
C VAL A 31 2.23 -17.21 1.84
N PRO A 32 1.14 -16.96 1.09
CA PRO A 32 0.85 -17.75 -0.08
C PRO A 32 2.10 -17.71 -0.97
N SER A 33 2.53 -18.86 -1.49
CA SER A 33 3.62 -18.90 -2.46
C SER A 33 3.21 -18.04 -3.65
N THR A 34 3.65 -16.79 -3.68
CA THR A 34 3.42 -15.86 -4.80
C THR A 34 4.07 -16.33 -6.10
N LEU A 35 4.88 -17.39 -6.00
CA LEU A 35 5.44 -18.13 -7.12
C LEU A 35 4.50 -19.28 -7.45
N ASP A 36 3.47 -19.03 -8.26
CA ASP A 36 2.79 -20.11 -9.00
C ASP A 36 3.54 -20.32 -10.32
N PRO A 37 4.44 -21.32 -10.40
CA PRO A 37 5.25 -21.53 -11.59
C PRO A 37 4.42 -21.92 -12.81
N ALA A 38 3.24 -22.50 -12.59
CA ALA A 38 2.32 -22.90 -13.66
C ALA A 38 1.64 -21.70 -14.35
N THR A 39 1.45 -20.60 -13.62
CA THR A 39 0.81 -19.38 -14.14
C THR A 39 1.84 -18.39 -14.69
N HIS A 40 3.04 -18.35 -14.09
CA HIS A 40 4.01 -17.26 -14.32
C HIS A 40 5.48 -17.65 -14.52
N ARG A 41 5.86 -18.92 -14.68
CA ARG A 41 7.19 -19.24 -15.24
C ARG A 41 7.07 -19.53 -16.71
N ILE A 42 7.89 -18.86 -17.55
CA ILE A 42 8.99 -19.53 -18.26
C ILE A 42 10.14 -18.51 -18.50
N GLY A 43 11.35 -18.83 -18.05
CA GLY A 43 12.59 -18.12 -18.41
C GLY A 43 13.55 -17.82 -17.27
N PHE A 44 14.18 -18.83 -16.66
CA PHE A 44 15.51 -18.62 -16.05
C PHE A 44 16.50 -18.43 -17.19
N GLY A 45 16.59 -17.20 -17.69
CA GLY A 45 17.40 -16.81 -18.85
C GLY A 45 17.31 -15.30 -19.04
N PRO A 46 18.14 -14.70 -19.93
CA PRO A 46 18.13 -13.26 -20.17
C PRO A 46 16.78 -12.70 -20.65
N HIS A 47 15.90 -13.57 -21.17
CA HIS A 47 14.61 -13.23 -21.77
C HIS A 47 13.49 -13.99 -21.08
N SER A 48 12.38 -13.30 -20.77
CA SER A 48 11.18 -13.97 -20.29
C SER A 48 10.35 -14.45 -21.49
N VAL A 49 9.74 -15.62 -21.36
CA VAL A 49 8.78 -16.11 -22.34
C VAL A 49 7.45 -15.37 -22.13
N PRO A 50 6.73 -15.00 -23.20
CA PRO A 50 5.41 -14.39 -23.07
C PRO A 50 4.46 -15.30 -22.31
N ALA A 51 3.77 -14.75 -21.32
CA ALA A 51 2.70 -15.44 -20.62
C ALA A 51 1.52 -15.68 -21.59
N PRO A 52 0.70 -16.73 -21.40
CA PRO A 52 -0.45 -16.97 -22.28
C PRO A 52 -1.42 -15.77 -22.34
N ALA A 53 -1.52 -15.01 -21.25
CA ALA A 53 -2.33 -13.80 -21.15
C ALA A 53 -1.70 -12.56 -21.80
N ILE A 54 -0.38 -12.54 -22.03
CA ILE A 54 0.37 -11.36 -22.49
C ILE A 54 1.35 -11.81 -23.57
N LYS A 55 0.91 -11.71 -24.82
CA LYS A 55 1.69 -12.09 -26.00
C LYS A 55 2.44 -10.90 -26.59
N GLN A 56 1.85 -9.71 -26.52
CA GLN A 56 2.42 -8.50 -27.11
C GLN A 56 3.12 -7.64 -26.06
N PRO A 57 4.24 -6.99 -26.42
CA PRO A 57 4.94 -6.05 -25.54
C PRO A 57 4.06 -4.86 -25.15
N ALA A 58 3.19 -4.40 -26.07
CA ALA A 58 2.23 -3.34 -25.79
C ALA A 58 1.22 -3.72 -24.69
N ASP A 59 0.76 -4.98 -24.66
CA ASP A 59 -0.15 -5.47 -23.63
C ASP A 59 0.51 -5.49 -22.26
N PHE A 60 1.79 -5.88 -22.20
CA PHE A 60 2.59 -5.83 -20.97
C PHE A 60 2.70 -4.40 -20.43
N LEU A 61 3.09 -3.46 -21.30
CA LEU A 61 3.26 -2.05 -20.92
C LEU A 61 1.95 -1.40 -20.47
N LYS A 62 0.82 -1.78 -21.09
CA LYS A 62 -0.50 -1.33 -20.66
C LYS A 62 -0.88 -1.90 -19.28
N ARG A 63 -0.53 -3.16 -19.01
CA ARG A 63 -0.87 -3.85 -17.75
C ARG A 63 -0.09 -3.32 -16.54
N ILE A 64 1.18 -2.94 -16.72
CA ILE A 64 1.98 -2.33 -15.65
C ILE A 64 1.51 -0.91 -15.31
N GLY A 65 0.93 -0.19 -16.28
CA GLY A 65 0.37 1.15 -16.10
C GLY A 65 1.40 2.28 -16.04
N ARG A 66 1.06 3.37 -15.35
CA ARG A 66 1.85 4.63 -15.29
C ARG A 66 2.12 5.29 -16.64
N GLY A 67 1.27 5.04 -17.64
CA GLY A 67 1.46 5.53 -19.00
C GLY A 67 2.74 5.01 -19.64
N ALA A 68 3.14 3.77 -19.32
CA ALA A 68 4.34 3.16 -19.88
C ALA A 68 4.18 2.87 -21.38
N GLU A 69 2.96 2.59 -21.83
CA GLU A 69 2.59 2.36 -23.22
C GLU A 69 2.87 3.57 -24.14
N THR A 70 2.77 4.79 -23.61
CA THR A 70 3.02 6.01 -24.39
C THR A 70 4.50 6.38 -24.43
N LYS A 71 5.28 5.88 -23.47
CA LYS A 71 6.69 6.27 -23.28
C LYS A 71 7.66 5.34 -24.00
N LEU A 72 7.27 4.07 -24.17
CA LEU A 72 8.12 3.05 -24.75
C LEU A 72 7.28 2.23 -25.74
N SER A 73 7.64 2.29 -27.02
CA SER A 73 7.12 1.37 -28.03
C SER A 73 8.21 0.33 -28.34
N ALA A 74 7.83 -0.94 -28.25
CA ALA A 74 8.68 -2.04 -28.70
C ALA A 74 7.85 -2.89 -29.67
N GLU A 75 8.41 -3.18 -30.84
CA GLU A 75 7.70 -3.92 -31.90
C GLU A 75 7.64 -5.42 -31.62
N THR A 76 8.68 -5.97 -30.99
CA THR A 76 8.82 -7.39 -30.72
C THR A 76 9.00 -7.64 -29.23
N TRP A 77 8.42 -8.73 -28.73
CA TRP A 77 8.62 -9.17 -27.34
C TRP A 77 10.10 -9.29 -27.00
N ASP A 78 10.89 -9.99 -27.82
CA ASP A 78 12.32 -10.19 -27.58
C ASP A 78 13.10 -8.87 -27.57
N ALA A 79 12.73 -7.92 -28.44
CA ALA A 79 13.31 -6.58 -28.44
C ALA A 79 13.03 -5.85 -27.12
N LEU A 80 11.81 -5.97 -26.56
CA LEU A 80 11.48 -5.39 -25.25
C LEU A 80 12.43 -5.90 -24.16
N TRP A 81 12.65 -7.21 -24.11
CA TRP A 81 13.46 -7.87 -23.08
C TRP A 81 14.97 -7.68 -23.24
N ARG A 82 15.43 -7.36 -24.44
CA ARG A 82 16.82 -6.97 -24.72
C ARG A 82 17.14 -5.53 -24.38
N MET A 83 16.14 -4.68 -24.14
CA MET A 83 16.40 -3.27 -23.87
C MET A 83 16.93 -3.03 -22.46
N ASP A 84 18.16 -2.52 -22.40
CA ASP A 84 18.73 -1.99 -21.19
C ASP A 84 18.27 -0.56 -20.89
N GLY A 85 18.49 -0.10 -19.67
CA GLY A 85 18.17 1.27 -19.23
C GLY A 85 18.92 2.34 -20.04
N ASN A 86 20.08 2.00 -20.61
CA ASN A 86 20.81 2.85 -21.55
C ASN A 86 20.11 2.96 -22.90
N ALA A 87 19.57 1.85 -23.42
CA ALA A 87 18.77 1.86 -24.65
C ALA A 87 17.48 2.69 -24.44
N MET A 88 16.80 2.49 -23.31
CA MET A 88 15.62 3.30 -22.95
C MET A 88 15.96 4.79 -22.73
N LYS A 89 17.17 5.10 -22.26
CA LYS A 89 17.65 6.50 -22.17
C LYS A 89 17.82 7.12 -23.55
N LYS A 90 18.39 6.38 -24.51
CA LYS A 90 18.50 6.82 -25.91
C LYS A 90 17.13 7.03 -26.55
N ALA A 91 16.15 6.21 -26.19
CA ALA A 91 14.75 6.37 -26.59
C ALA A 91 14.00 7.53 -25.89
N GLY A 92 14.67 8.32 -25.04
CA GLY A 92 14.08 9.51 -24.40
C GLY A 92 13.21 9.23 -23.18
N VAL A 93 13.12 7.99 -22.69
CA VAL A 93 12.32 7.64 -21.50
C VAL A 93 12.92 8.29 -20.25
N GLY A 94 12.11 8.92 -19.39
CA GLY A 94 12.60 9.55 -18.15
C GLY A 94 13.20 8.57 -17.13
N VAL A 95 14.10 9.04 -16.25
CA VAL A 95 14.81 8.19 -15.26
C VAL A 95 13.86 7.35 -14.40
N ARG A 96 12.78 7.96 -13.92
CA ARG A 96 11.78 7.30 -13.06
C ARG A 96 11.07 6.17 -13.79
N ASP A 97 10.67 6.41 -15.02
CA ASP A 97 9.93 5.45 -15.82
C ASP A 97 10.82 4.28 -16.24
N ARG A 98 12.08 4.53 -16.62
CA ARG A 98 13.05 3.47 -16.92
C ARG A 98 13.24 2.52 -15.74
N ARG A 99 13.46 3.06 -14.54
CA ARG A 99 13.62 2.26 -13.31
C ARG A 99 12.36 1.45 -13.00
N TYR A 100 11.19 2.04 -13.22
CA TYR A 100 9.91 1.36 -13.00
C TYR A 100 9.72 0.20 -13.96
N ILE A 101 9.91 0.43 -15.27
CA ILE A 101 9.76 -0.60 -16.31
C ILE A 101 10.72 -1.75 -16.06
N GLN A 102 12.00 -1.47 -15.80
CA GLN A 102 13.00 -2.51 -15.51
C GLN A 102 12.66 -3.31 -14.25
N TRP A 103 12.17 -2.65 -13.19
CA TRP A 103 11.75 -3.33 -11.98
C TRP A 103 10.54 -4.25 -12.24
N CYS A 104 9.55 -3.80 -13.03
CA CYS A 104 8.42 -4.62 -13.44
C CYS A 104 8.85 -5.81 -14.29
N MET A 105 9.80 -5.60 -15.22
CA MET A 105 10.39 -6.67 -16.03
C MET A 105 11.07 -7.71 -15.14
N GLU A 106 11.84 -7.29 -14.14
CA GLU A 106 12.50 -8.20 -13.20
C GLU A 106 11.48 -8.97 -12.34
N LYS A 107 10.43 -8.31 -11.85
CA LYS A 107 9.35 -8.97 -11.11
C LYS A 107 8.61 -10.00 -11.96
N PHE A 108 8.37 -9.68 -13.23
CA PHE A 108 7.78 -10.62 -14.17
C PHE A 108 8.70 -11.82 -14.46
N ARG A 109 10.02 -11.62 -14.57
CA ARG A 109 11.01 -12.71 -14.72
C ARG A 109 11.02 -13.65 -13.53
N LEU A 110 10.87 -13.10 -12.33
CA LEU A 110 10.78 -13.87 -11.10
C LEU A 110 9.44 -14.62 -10.96
N GLY A 111 8.48 -14.38 -11.85
CA GLY A 111 7.19 -15.05 -11.86
C GLY A 111 6.15 -14.47 -10.91
N PHE A 112 6.30 -13.19 -10.51
CA PHE A 112 5.26 -12.52 -9.73
C PHE A 112 4.07 -12.15 -10.65
N PRO A 113 2.82 -12.31 -10.17
CA PRO A 113 1.65 -11.85 -10.89
C PRO A 113 1.68 -10.32 -11.08
N ILE A 114 1.37 -9.85 -12.29
CA ILE A 114 1.45 -8.41 -12.62
C ILE A 114 0.52 -7.56 -11.76
N GLU A 115 -0.65 -8.09 -11.43
CA GLU A 115 -1.67 -7.39 -10.66
C GLU A 115 -1.21 -7.07 -9.24
N GLU A 116 -0.26 -7.82 -8.69
CA GLU A 116 0.27 -7.59 -7.34
C GLU A 116 1.25 -6.41 -7.29
N PHE A 117 2.06 -6.21 -8.34
CA PHE A 117 3.11 -5.19 -8.34
C PHE A 117 2.81 -3.98 -9.25
N ALA A 118 1.85 -4.10 -10.17
CA ALA A 118 1.41 -2.98 -10.98
C ALA A 118 0.74 -1.94 -10.09
N HIS A 119 1.23 -0.70 -10.17
CA HIS A 119 0.76 0.38 -9.34
C HIS A 119 0.47 1.57 -10.23
N GLU A 120 -0.79 1.99 -10.21
CA GLU A 120 -1.21 3.22 -10.85
C GLU A 120 -0.40 4.43 -10.34
N PRO A 121 -0.26 5.48 -11.17
CA PRO A 121 0.40 6.69 -10.73
C PRO A 121 -0.36 7.26 -9.53
N SER A 122 0.35 7.47 -8.42
CA SER A 122 -0.25 8.04 -7.22
C SER A 122 -0.95 9.36 -7.59
N PRO A 123 -2.21 9.57 -7.20
CA PRO A 123 -2.94 10.76 -7.58
C PRO A 123 -2.20 12.01 -7.09
N LYS A 124 -2.26 13.08 -7.89
CA LYS A 124 -1.62 14.33 -7.50
C LYS A 124 -2.24 14.79 -6.19
N LYS A 125 -1.39 14.99 -5.17
CA LYS A 125 -1.81 15.56 -3.88
C LYS A 125 -2.61 16.85 -4.13
N THR A 126 -3.89 16.84 -3.79
CA THR A 126 -4.80 17.98 -3.93
C THR A 126 -4.36 19.14 -3.03
N ILE A 127 -3.93 18.82 -1.81
CA ILE A 127 -3.44 19.78 -0.83
C ILE A 127 -1.96 19.48 -0.57
N ARG A 128 -1.07 20.44 -0.83
CA ARG A 128 0.34 20.40 -0.42
C ARG A 128 0.51 21.40 0.72
N GLY A 129 0.85 20.96 1.93
CA GLY A 129 0.84 21.85 3.11
C GLY A 129 1.62 21.40 4.35
N TRP A 130 1.96 22.39 5.18
CA TRP A 130 2.76 22.37 6.43
C TRP A 130 1.98 21.87 7.68
N GLY A 131 1.09 20.89 7.51
CA GLY A 131 0.25 20.36 8.60
C GLY A 131 -1.09 21.10 8.82
N PRO A 132 -1.83 20.77 9.90
CA PRO A 132 -3.24 21.16 10.12
C PRO A 132 -3.53 22.67 10.09
N LYS A 133 -2.48 23.48 10.19
CA LYS A 133 -2.51 24.94 10.22
C LYS A 133 -2.92 25.57 8.88
N VAL A 134 -2.75 24.87 7.76
CA VAL A 134 -3.07 25.38 6.42
C VAL A 134 -3.74 24.28 5.58
N GLN A 135 -5.04 24.41 5.36
CA GLN A 135 -5.81 23.52 4.47
C GLN A 135 -6.39 24.37 3.33
N ASN A 136 -6.38 23.86 2.10
CA ASN A 136 -6.95 24.52 0.93
C ASN A 136 -6.41 25.96 0.68
N GLY A 137 -5.13 26.19 0.94
CA GLY A 137 -4.50 27.52 0.80
C GLY A 137 -4.93 28.55 1.86
N LYS A 138 -5.76 28.16 2.83
CA LYS A 138 -6.24 29.02 3.92
C LYS A 138 -5.59 28.62 5.23
N ARG A 139 -4.98 29.58 5.92
CA ARG A 139 -4.40 29.37 7.24
C ARG A 139 -5.52 29.32 8.28
N ILE A 140 -5.83 28.12 8.77
CA ILE A 140 -6.79 27.90 9.85
C ILE A 140 -6.14 28.41 11.14
N ARG A 141 -6.61 29.56 11.63
CA ARG A 141 -6.29 30.02 12.98
C ARG A 141 -7.45 29.55 13.86
N SER A 142 -7.15 28.88 14.98
CA SER A 142 -8.14 28.46 16.01
C SER A 142 -8.96 29.62 16.61
N ARG A 143 -8.72 30.85 16.16
CA ARG A 143 -9.38 32.06 16.61
C ARG A 143 -10.72 32.19 15.90
N ARG A 144 -11.79 31.81 16.61
CA ARG A 144 -13.21 32.06 16.33
C ARG A 144 -13.38 33.30 15.44
N VAL A 145 -13.71 33.10 14.16
CA VAL A 145 -14.10 34.19 13.27
C VAL A 145 -15.36 34.79 13.89
N ARG A 146 -15.22 35.94 14.53
CA ARG A 146 -16.38 36.72 14.98
C ARG A 146 -16.98 37.26 13.68
N ASP A 147 -17.97 36.56 13.12
CA ASP A 147 -18.62 36.92 11.86
C ASP A 147 -19.13 38.36 11.94
N LYS A 148 -18.34 39.29 11.40
CA LYS A 148 -18.67 40.72 11.39
C LYS A 148 -20.01 40.95 10.67
N LYS A 149 -20.32 40.11 9.67
CA LYS A 149 -21.58 40.12 8.93
C LYS A 149 -22.79 39.76 9.80
N LYS A 150 -22.66 38.77 10.71
CA LYS A 150 -23.71 38.42 11.68
C LYS A 150 -23.92 39.55 12.69
N LYS A 151 -22.84 40.16 13.18
CA LYS A 151 -22.91 41.31 14.11
C LYS A 151 -23.57 42.53 13.46
N ALA A 152 -23.23 42.84 12.21
CA ALA A 152 -23.85 43.94 11.46
C ALA A 152 -25.34 43.69 11.16
N LYS A 153 -25.72 42.44 10.81
CA LYS A 153 -27.11 42.05 10.61
C LYS A 153 -27.94 42.19 11.90
N MET A 154 -27.39 41.77 13.03
CA MET A 154 -28.05 41.95 14.35
C MET A 154 -28.16 43.43 14.75
N ALA A 155 -27.15 44.25 14.44
CA ALA A 155 -27.17 45.69 14.73
C ALA A 155 -28.17 46.48 13.88
N ASN A 156 -28.43 46.06 12.63
CA ASN A 156 -29.45 46.68 11.78
C ASN A 156 -30.87 46.21 12.11
N ALA A 157 -31.04 44.96 12.56
CA ALA A 157 -32.34 44.43 12.97
C ALA A 157 -32.90 45.07 14.26
N SER A 158 -32.05 45.72 15.06
CA SER A 158 -32.43 46.37 16.32
C SER A 158 -32.68 47.88 16.20
N ARG A 159 -32.69 48.45 14.99
CA ARG A 159 -33.00 49.87 14.79
C ARG A 159 -34.52 50.05 14.72
N PRO A 160 -35.14 50.88 15.57
CA PRO A 160 -36.58 51.12 15.50
C PRO A 160 -36.91 51.83 14.18
N ILE A 161 -37.91 51.31 13.48
CA ILE A 161 -38.44 51.89 12.24
C ILE A 161 -39.13 53.20 12.62
N SER A 162 -38.53 54.33 12.28
CA SER A 162 -39.19 55.64 12.40
C SER A 162 -40.32 55.70 11.36
N LEU A 163 -41.56 55.49 11.81
CA LEU A 163 -42.76 55.72 11.01
C LEU A 163 -42.89 57.23 10.79
N VAL A 164 -42.80 57.65 9.52
CA VAL A 164 -43.15 58.99 9.04
C VAL A 164 -44.58 58.95 8.54
#